data_AF-A0A1H3KDH3-F1
#
_entry.id   AF-A0A1H3KDH3-F1
#
_cell.length_a   1.000
_cell.length_b   1.000
_cell.length_c   1.000
_cell.angle_alpha   90.00
_cell.angle_beta   90.00
_cell.angle_gamma   90.00
#
_symmetry.space_group_name_H-M   'P 1'
#
loop_
_entity.id
_entity.type
_entity.pdbx_description
1 polymer ?
#
loop_
_entity_poly.entity_id
_entity_poly.type
_entity_poly.pdbx_seq_one_letter_code
_entity_poly.pdbx_strand_id
1 'polypeptide(L)'
;MSRTTAPLYDSACRSAKPTDRAYKLFDGDGLYLLVQPNGRKGWRFRYVKPDGREGLTSFGNYPVVGLADARKKRLEVKRMLAEGIDPIESKHQAKTQATIRGRTFEDVALDWHKAMSAKWAPGHAKTVLSRLKTHVFSTNR
;
A
#
# COMPACT_ATOMS: atom_id res chain seq x y z
N MET A 1 34.30 6.75 -1.19
CA MET A 1 33.68 7.36 -2.38
C MET A 1 32.39 6.64 -2.69
N SER A 2 31.27 7.36 -2.77
CA SER A 2 29.96 6.83 -3.17
C SER A 2 30.04 6.35 -4.63
N ARG A 3 29.67 5.10 -4.92
CA ARG A 3 29.56 4.62 -6.31
C ARG A 3 28.40 5.35 -6.98
N THR A 4 28.69 6.23 -7.93
CA THR A 4 27.67 6.86 -8.78
C THR A 4 27.08 5.80 -9.71
N THR A 5 25.82 5.41 -9.45
CA THR A 5 25.09 4.51 -10.35
C THR A 5 24.69 5.26 -11.62
N ALA A 6 25.04 4.71 -12.79
CA ALA A 6 24.59 5.25 -14.07
C ALA A 6 23.06 5.14 -14.21
N PRO A 7 22.35 6.20 -14.67
CA PRO A 7 20.91 6.14 -14.90
C PRO A 7 20.51 5.05 -15.88
N LEU A 8 19.32 4.48 -15.68
CA LEU A 8 18.79 3.43 -16.55
C LEU A 8 18.21 4.04 -17.84
N TYR A 9 18.18 3.25 -18.91
CA TYR A 9 17.46 3.55 -20.16
C TYR A 9 16.29 2.56 -20.35
N ASP A 10 15.22 2.98 -21.03
CA ASP A 10 14.06 2.09 -21.26
C ASP A 10 14.42 0.84 -22.08
N SER A 11 15.38 0.97 -23.00
CA SER A 11 15.91 -0.17 -23.77
C SER A 11 16.49 -1.25 -22.86
N ALA A 12 17.19 -0.86 -21.78
CA ALA A 12 17.72 -1.79 -20.79
C ALA A 12 16.60 -2.45 -19.96
N CYS A 13 15.53 -1.72 -19.60
CA CYS A 13 14.35 -2.31 -18.97
C CYS A 13 13.72 -3.39 -19.84
N ARG A 14 13.58 -3.10 -21.13
CA ARG A 14 12.93 -3.97 -22.11
C ARG A 14 13.73 -5.22 -22.36
N SER A 15 15.04 -5.08 -22.60
CA SER A 15 15.95 -6.19 -22.93
C SER A 15 16.30 -7.08 -21.73
N ALA A 16 16.07 -6.62 -20.50
CA ALA A 16 16.32 -7.39 -19.29
C ALA A 16 15.59 -8.75 -19.31
N LYS A 17 16.34 -9.85 -19.30
CA LYS A 17 15.79 -11.21 -19.27
C LYS A 17 15.75 -11.75 -17.85
N PRO A 18 14.77 -12.58 -17.47
CA PRO A 18 14.81 -13.29 -16.21
C PRO A 18 16.02 -14.23 -16.15
N THR A 19 16.56 -14.38 -14.95
CA THR A 19 17.62 -15.33 -14.60
C THR A 19 17.10 -16.32 -13.55
N ASP A 20 17.92 -17.30 -13.15
CA ASP A 20 17.62 -18.24 -12.07
C ASP A 20 17.30 -17.53 -10.73
N ARG A 21 17.91 -16.37 -10.49
CA ARG A 21 17.70 -15.55 -9.29
C ARG A 21 17.21 -14.15 -9.63
N ALA A 22 16.51 -13.52 -8.68
CA ALA A 22 16.09 -12.14 -8.84
C ALA A 22 17.29 -11.19 -8.81
N TYR A 23 17.30 -10.19 -9.69
CA TYR A 23 18.36 -9.18 -9.75
C TYR A 23 17.80 -7.77 -9.93
N LYS A 24 18.65 -6.77 -9.67
CA LYS A 24 18.29 -5.35 -9.65
C LYS A 24 18.99 -4.61 -10.78
N LEU A 25 18.23 -3.85 -11.54
CA LEU A 25 18.73 -2.85 -12.47
C LEU A 25 18.54 -1.48 -11.84
N PHE A 26 19.62 -0.88 -11.36
CA PHE A 26 19.55 0.38 -10.63
C PHE A 26 19.44 1.57 -11.58
N ASP A 27 18.52 2.48 -11.28
CA ASP A 27 18.39 3.79 -11.95
C ASP A 27 19.14 4.90 -11.20
N GLY A 28 19.55 4.63 -9.96
CA GLY A 28 20.16 5.61 -9.07
C GLY A 28 19.17 6.16 -8.05
N ASP A 29 19.71 6.86 -7.04
CA ASP A 29 18.94 7.47 -5.96
C ASP A 29 18.05 6.52 -5.16
N GLY A 30 18.33 5.22 -5.16
CA GLY A 30 17.51 4.19 -4.49
C GLY A 30 16.40 3.61 -5.36
N LEU A 31 16.17 4.11 -6.58
CA LEU A 31 15.25 3.52 -7.55
C LEU A 31 15.93 2.39 -8.33
N TYR A 32 15.24 1.26 -8.48
CA TYR A 32 15.67 0.14 -9.30
C TYR A 32 14.49 -0.66 -9.84
N LEU A 33 14.72 -1.33 -10.97
CA LEU A 33 13.82 -2.35 -11.49
C LEU A 33 14.24 -3.71 -10.93
N LEU A 34 13.35 -4.40 -10.23
CA LEU A 34 13.54 -5.77 -9.77
C LEU A 34 13.03 -6.72 -10.86
N VAL A 35 13.92 -7.53 -11.42
CA VAL A 35 13.59 -8.57 -12.39
C VAL A 35 13.52 -9.90 -11.65
N GLN A 36 12.36 -10.55 -11.67
CA GLN A 36 12.15 -11.85 -11.03
C GLN A 36 12.39 -13.01 -12.01
N PRO A 37 12.74 -14.22 -11.52
CA PRO A 37 12.89 -15.42 -12.35
C PRO A 37 11.65 -15.77 -13.18
N ASN A 38 10.45 -15.44 -12.68
CA ASN A 38 9.18 -15.61 -13.40
C ASN A 38 8.94 -14.58 -14.51
N GLY A 39 9.92 -13.72 -14.83
CA GLY A 39 9.82 -12.68 -15.86
C GLY A 39 9.13 -11.39 -15.41
N ARG A 40 8.53 -11.34 -14.21
CA ARG A 40 7.91 -10.11 -13.70
C ARG A 40 8.99 -9.06 -13.39
N LYS A 41 8.73 -7.83 -13.82
CA LYS A 41 9.59 -6.67 -13.61
C LYS A 41 8.84 -5.64 -12.79
N GLY A 42 9.38 -5.24 -11.63
CA GLY A 42 8.70 -4.35 -10.70
C GLY A 42 9.59 -3.21 -10.23
N TRP A 43 9.08 -1.98 -10.30
CA TRP A 43 9.80 -0.81 -9.78
C TRP A 43 9.79 -0.80 -8.26
N ARG A 44 10.98 -0.64 -7.69
CA ARG A 44 11.21 -0.59 -6.25
C ARG A 44 12.03 0.66 -5.93
N PHE A 45 11.69 1.28 -4.82
CA PHE A 45 12.38 2.47 -4.33
C PHE A 45 12.77 2.28 -2.87
N ARG A 46 14.07 2.24 -2.62
CA ARG A 46 14.65 2.24 -1.27
C ARG A 46 14.90 3.68 -0.84
N TYR A 47 14.55 4.01 0.39
CA TYR A 47 14.72 5.32 0.98
C TYR A 47 15.02 5.23 2.47
N VAL A 48 15.32 6.36 3.10
CA VAL A 48 15.44 6.49 4.55
C VAL A 48 14.19 7.19 5.06
N LYS A 49 13.53 6.59 6.04
CA LYS A 49 12.34 7.14 6.70
C LYS A 49 12.71 8.37 7.55
N PRO A 50 11.73 9.20 7.94
CA PRO A 50 11.97 10.32 8.86
C PRO A 50 12.61 9.90 10.19
N ASP A 51 12.37 8.67 10.64
CA ASP A 51 12.97 8.09 11.86
C ASP A 51 14.37 7.47 11.66
N GLY A 52 14.96 7.62 10.47
CA GLY A 52 16.29 7.11 10.14
C GLY A 52 16.34 5.65 9.71
N ARG A 53 15.25 4.88 9.77
CA ARG A 53 15.22 3.48 9.33
C ARG A 53 15.14 3.36 7.81
N GLU A 54 15.59 2.23 7.27
CA GLU A 54 15.40 1.95 5.85
C GLU A 54 13.92 1.67 5.52
N GLY A 55 13.43 2.29 4.45
CA GLY A 55 12.13 2.05 3.85
C GLY A 55 12.24 1.45 2.45
N LEU A 56 11.24 0.66 2.05
CA LEU A 56 11.11 0.11 0.70
C LEU A 56 9.67 0.25 0.22
N THR A 57 9.45 0.95 -0.88
CA THR A 57 8.15 1.05 -1.54
C THR A 57 8.20 0.49 -2.96
N SER A 58 7.02 0.18 -3.52
CA SER A 58 6.85 -0.30 -4.88
C SER A 58 6.00 0.67 -5.69
N PHE A 59 6.38 0.87 -6.96
CA PHE A 59 5.71 1.83 -7.84
C PHE A 59 4.83 1.19 -8.90
N GLY A 60 4.79 -0.15 -8.95
CA GLY A 60 4.06 -0.94 -9.94
C GLY A 60 4.99 -1.78 -10.81
N ASN A 61 4.40 -2.49 -11.75
CA ASN A 61 5.12 -3.39 -12.65
C ASN A 61 5.44 -2.69 -13.98
N TYR A 62 6.61 -2.97 -14.54
CA TYR A 62 6.94 -2.63 -15.92
C TYR A 62 6.29 -3.66 -16.86
N PRO A 63 5.76 -3.25 -18.04
CA PRO A 63 5.79 -1.91 -18.62
C PRO A 63 4.61 -1.00 -18.24
N VAL A 64 3.63 -1.49 -17.47
CA VAL A 64 2.44 -0.71 -17.06
C VAL A 64 2.84 0.61 -16.40
N VAL A 65 3.90 0.60 -15.60
CA VAL A 65 4.58 1.79 -15.11
C VAL A 65 5.93 1.87 -15.83
N GLY A 66 6.09 2.87 -16.69
CA GLY A 66 7.32 3.13 -17.42
C GLY A 66 8.43 3.71 -16.53
N LEU A 67 9.66 3.77 -17.05
CA LEU A 67 10.81 4.34 -16.34
C LEU A 67 10.58 5.82 -15.97
N ALA A 68 10.02 6.62 -16.88
CA ALA A 68 9.74 8.04 -16.63
C ALA A 68 8.75 8.22 -15.47
N ASP A 69 7.69 7.42 -15.42
CA ASP A 69 6.69 7.50 -14.34
C ASP A 69 7.25 6.98 -13.01
N ALA A 70 8.11 5.96 -13.04
CA ALA A 70 8.83 5.51 -11.86
C ALA A 70 9.74 6.61 -11.28
N ARG A 71 10.40 7.40 -12.13
CA ARG A 71 11.20 8.58 -11.72
C ARG A 71 10.33 9.70 -11.15
N LYS A 72 9.14 9.96 -11.71
CA LYS A 72 8.17 10.92 -11.16
C LYS A 72 7.71 10.50 -9.76
N LYS A 73 7.29 9.25 -9.58
CA LYS A 73 6.91 8.68 -8.28
C LYS A 73 8.04 8.73 -7.25
N ARG A 74 9.29 8.49 -7.68
CA ARG A 74 10.47 8.71 -6.82
C ARG A 74 10.54 10.14 -6.32
N LEU A 75 10.38 11.13 -7.19
CA LEU A 75 10.44 12.54 -6.83
C LEU A 75 9.31 12.91 -5.86
N GLU A 76 8.09 12.44 -6.10
CA GLU A 76 6.96 12.62 -5.19
C GLU A 76 7.27 12.07 -3.79
N VAL A 77 7.79 10.84 -3.70
CA VAL A 77 8.20 10.26 -2.42
C VAL A 77 9.31 11.09 -1.76
N LYS A 78 10.33 11.52 -2.52
CA LYS A 78 11.41 12.36 -1.97
C LYS A 78 10.88 13.69 -1.41
N ARG A 79 9.87 14.29 -2.04
CA ARG A 79 9.19 15.50 -1.53
C ARG A 79 8.48 15.24 -0.21
N MET A 80 7.70 14.16 -0.13
CA MET A 80 7.04 13.76 1.12
C MET A 80 8.05 13.54 2.26
N LEU A 81 9.17 12.86 1.97
CA LEU A 81 10.21 12.63 2.97
C LEU A 81 10.89 13.92 3.43
N ALA A 82 11.08 14.90 2.53
CA ALA A 82 11.60 16.21 2.90
C ALA A 82 10.66 17.00 3.82
N GLU A 83 9.36 16.71 3.75
CA GLU A 83 8.32 17.25 4.66
C GLU A 83 8.17 16.40 5.94
N GLY A 84 8.99 15.35 6.12
CA GLY A 84 8.92 14.47 7.29
C GLY A 84 7.80 13.43 7.24
N ILE A 85 7.19 13.19 6.08
CA ILE A 85 6.07 12.27 5.90
C ILE A 85 6.57 10.91 5.38
N ASP A 86 6.28 9.81 6.09
CA ASP A 86 6.49 8.45 5.59
C ASP A 86 5.42 8.09 4.52
N PRO A 87 5.79 7.80 3.26
CA PRO A 87 4.84 7.48 2.19
C PRO A 87 4.04 6.20 2.43
N ILE A 88 4.62 5.21 3.12
CA ILE A 88 3.94 3.96 3.44
C ILE A 88 2.84 4.25 4.46
N GLU A 89 3.18 4.99 5.51
CA GLU A 89 2.23 5.36 6.55
C GLU A 89 1.11 6.23 5.99
N SER A 90 1.43 7.25 5.19
CA SER A 90 0.45 8.09 4.51
C SER A 90 -0.54 7.27 3.67
N LYS A 91 -0.04 6.29 2.91
CA LYS A 91 -0.89 5.39 2.12
C LYS A 91 -1.77 4.49 2.99
N HIS A 92 -1.25 3.99 4.11
CA HIS A 92 -2.03 3.22 5.07
C HIS A 92 -3.13 4.06 5.70
N GLN A 93 -2.81 5.27 6.16
CA GLN A 93 -3.76 6.21 6.72
C GLN A 93 -4.85 6.56 5.71
N ALA A 94 -4.50 6.89 4.46
CA ALA A 94 -5.46 7.18 3.41
C ALA A 94 -6.41 6.00 3.11
N LYS A 95 -5.88 4.76 3.09
CA LYS A 95 -6.70 3.56 2.89
C LYS A 95 -7.64 3.31 4.07
N THR A 96 -7.15 3.46 5.30
CA THR A 96 -7.97 3.34 6.51
C THR A 96 -9.07 4.40 6.53
N GLN A 97 -8.72 5.64 6.20
CA GLN A 97 -9.66 6.75 6.16
C GLN A 97 -10.71 6.56 5.06
N ALA A 98 -10.34 6.04 3.89
CA ALA A 98 -11.29 5.65 2.84
C ALA A 98 -12.23 4.52 3.26
N THR A 99 -11.77 3.59 4.12
CA THR A 99 -12.60 2.50 4.64
C THR A 99 -13.58 2.99 5.71
N ILE A 100 -13.17 3.98 6.51
CA ILE A 100 -14.00 4.58 7.56
C ILE A 100 -14.97 5.62 6.97
N ARG A 101 -14.57 6.32 5.91
CA ARG A 101 -15.36 7.40 5.30
C ARG A 101 -16.70 6.86 4.82
N GLY A 102 -17.78 7.34 5.44
CA GLY A 102 -19.15 6.94 5.11
C GLY A 102 -19.65 5.70 5.88
N ARG A 103 -18.84 5.10 6.76
CA ARG A 103 -19.33 4.08 7.71
C ARG A 103 -19.87 4.73 8.96
N THR A 104 -21.09 4.38 9.31
CA THR A 104 -21.71 4.72 10.59
C THR A 104 -21.38 3.67 11.65
N PHE A 105 -21.61 3.99 12.92
CA PHE A 105 -21.56 2.98 13.99
C PHE A 105 -22.54 1.84 13.73
N GLU A 106 -23.70 2.14 13.17
CA GLU A 106 -24.71 1.15 12.78
C GLU A 106 -24.16 0.15 11.76
N ASP A 107 -23.48 0.61 10.70
CA ASP A 107 -22.86 -0.27 9.70
C ASP A 107 -21.85 -1.24 10.34
N VAL A 108 -21.01 -0.73 11.25
CA VAL A 108 -20.00 -1.52 11.96
C VAL A 108 -20.65 -2.54 12.90
N ALA A 109 -21.69 -2.13 13.63
CA ALA A 109 -22.41 -3.00 14.55
C ALA A 109 -23.19 -4.11 13.83
N LEU A 110 -23.73 -3.83 12.64
CA LEU A 110 -24.39 -4.83 11.80
C LEU A 110 -23.40 -5.84 11.22
N ASP A 111 -22.23 -5.38 10.74
CA ASP A 111 -21.15 -6.28 10.28
C ASP A 111 -20.67 -7.21 11.40
N TRP A 112 -20.43 -6.66 12.58
CA TRP A 112 -20.06 -7.43 13.76
C TRP A 112 -21.14 -8.44 14.14
N HIS A 113 -22.40 -8.01 14.17
CA HIS A 113 -23.54 -8.87 14.47
C HIS A 113 -23.64 -10.05 13.49
N LYS A 114 -23.45 -9.80 12.19
CA LYS A 114 -23.43 -10.83 11.15
C LYS A 114 -22.32 -11.86 11.39
N ALA A 115 -21.11 -11.41 11.69
CA ALA A 115 -19.98 -12.30 11.96
C ALA A 115 -20.20 -13.15 13.23
N MET A 116 -20.80 -12.56 14.27
CA MET A 116 -21.06 -13.24 15.53
C MET A 116 -22.28 -14.16 15.49
N SER A 117 -23.28 -13.85 14.66
CA SER A 117 -24.48 -14.69 14.50
C SER A 117 -24.15 -16.09 14.01
N ALA A 118 -23.03 -16.28 13.30
CA ALA A 118 -22.54 -17.60 12.93
C ALA A 118 -22.08 -18.46 14.13
N LYS A 119 -21.77 -17.82 15.26
CA LYS A 119 -21.28 -18.47 16.49
C LYS A 119 -22.32 -18.55 17.60
N TRP A 120 -23.45 -17.85 17.45
CA TRP A 120 -24.48 -17.74 18.48
C TRP A 120 -25.71 -18.57 18.15
N ALA A 121 -26.42 -19.01 19.20
CA ALA A 121 -27.75 -19.57 19.03
C ALA A 121 -28.67 -18.53 18.35
N PRO A 122 -29.58 -18.95 17.43
CA PRO A 122 -30.41 -18.02 16.66
C PRO A 122 -31.23 -17.04 17.53
N GLY A 123 -31.71 -17.51 18.68
CA GLY A 123 -32.43 -16.67 19.64
C GLY A 123 -31.56 -15.56 20.23
N HIS A 124 -30.31 -15.89 20.63
CA HIS A 124 -29.37 -14.92 21.16
C HIS A 124 -28.99 -13.87 20.10
N ALA A 125 -28.70 -14.31 18.88
CA ALA A 125 -28.43 -13.40 17.76
C ALA A 125 -29.59 -12.42 17.53
N LYS A 126 -30.84 -12.91 17.53
CA LYS A 126 -32.03 -12.05 17.38
C LYS A 126 -32.18 -11.05 18.52
N THR A 127 -31.98 -11.48 19.77
CA THR A 127 -32.05 -10.59 20.95
C THR A 127 -31.00 -9.49 20.89
N VAL A 128 -29.76 -9.82 20.54
CA VAL A 128 -28.66 -8.84 20.42
C VAL A 128 -28.98 -7.81 19.35
N LEU A 129 -29.45 -8.23 18.17
CA LEU A 129 -29.82 -7.30 17.09
C LEU A 129 -30.96 -6.37 17.49
N SER A 130 -31.98 -6.91 18.15
CA SER A 130 -33.12 -6.12 18.63
C SER A 130 -32.67 -5.04 19.61
N ARG A 131 -31.78 -5.37 20.56
CA ARG A 131 -31.28 -4.40 21.53
C ARG A 131 -30.43 -3.32 20.88
N LEU A 132 -29.59 -3.68 19.90
CA LEU A 132 -28.84 -2.70 19.11
C LEU A 132 -29.77 -1.71 18.40
N LYS A 133 -30.82 -2.20 17.74
CA LYS A 133 -31.81 -1.35 17.06
C LYS A 133 -32.57 -0.43 18.03
N THR A 134 -33.02 -0.96 19.16
CA THR A 134 -33.88 -0.24 20.12
C THR A 134 -33.15 0.72 21.04
N HIS A 135 -31.88 0.47 21.36
CA HIS A 135 -31.17 1.25 22.39
C HIS A 135 -29.91 1.94 21.87
N VAL A 136 -29.40 1.56 20.70
CA VAL A 136 -28.13 2.06 20.21
C VAL A 136 -28.29 2.80 18.88
N PHE A 137 -29.03 2.24 17.92
CA PHE A 137 -29.27 2.89 16.63
C PHE A 137 -30.38 3.95 16.72
N SER A 138 -31.39 3.74 17.56
CA SER A 138 -32.42 4.76 17.81
C SER A 138 -31.94 5.81 18.80
N THR A 139 -31.06 6.71 18.34
CA THR A 139 -30.87 8.01 18.98
C THR A 139 -30.99 9.11 17.94
N ASN A 140 -32.22 9.33 17.48
CA ASN A 140 -32.68 10.67 17.10
C ASN A 140 -34.21 10.69 17.18
N ARG A 141 -34.74 11.19 18.29
CA ARG A 141 -36.07 11.77 18.34
C ARG A 141 -35.96 13.10 19.07
#